data_AF-A0A7S4MXA9-F1
#
_entry.id   AF-A0A7S4MXA9-F1
#
_cell.length_a   1.000
_cell.length_b   1.000
_cell.length_c   1.000
_cell.angle_alpha   90.00
_cell.angle_beta   90.00
_cell.angle_gamma   90.00
#
_symmetry.space_group_name_H-M   'P 1'
#
loop_
_entity.id
_entity.type
_entity.pdbx_description
1 polymer ?
#
loop_
_entity_poly.entity_id
_entity_poly.type
_entity_poly.pdbx_seq_one_letter_code
_entity_poly.pdbx_strand_id
1 'polypeptide(L)'
;WKTVFLNHRLAELLPDIYEHLFDAARQADGGHLLDPARDQLSLRVAEYSTVSPGGGLRAKYHHDHGSLLTLDVMLSSSADFEGGIFQTVGEDDTNLHHAFE
;
A
#
# COMPACT_ATOMS: atom_id res chain seq x y z
N TRP A 1 -17.41 0.66 -1.52
CA TRP A 1 -16.07 0.96 -0.97
C TRP A 1 -16.14 2.23 -0.15
N LYS A 2 -15.30 2.37 0.87
CA LYS A 2 -15.15 3.58 1.69
C LYS A 2 -13.67 3.80 1.96
N THR A 3 -13.21 5.04 1.81
CA THR A 3 -11.82 5.42 2.08
C THR A 3 -11.78 6.53 3.12
N VAL A 4 -10.86 6.41 4.07
CA VAL A 4 -10.58 7.41 5.11
C VAL A 4 -9.12 7.82 4.99
N PHE A 5 -8.85 9.11 4.87
CA PHE A 5 -7.49 9.63 4.78
C PHE A 5 -6.91 9.81 6.18
N LEU A 6 -5.84 9.07 6.48
CA LEU A 6 -5.09 9.15 7.73
C LEU A 6 -3.94 10.15 7.61
N ASN A 7 -3.24 10.15 6.47
CA ASN A 7 -2.11 11.02 6.17
C ASN A 7 -1.14 11.16 7.37
N HIS A 8 -0.93 12.38 7.86
CA HIS A 8 0.00 12.67 8.98
C HIS A 8 -0.40 12.02 10.31
N ARG A 9 -1.64 11.55 10.47
CA ARG A 9 -2.13 10.92 11.70
C ARG A 9 -1.89 9.42 11.75
N LEU A 10 -1.31 8.83 10.71
CA LEU A 10 -1.09 7.38 10.66
C LEU A 10 -0.27 6.87 11.86
N ALA A 11 0.85 7.53 12.17
CA ALA A 11 1.72 7.16 13.29
C ALA A 11 1.04 7.34 14.67
N GLU A 12 0.13 8.30 14.80
CA GLU A 12 -0.63 8.54 16.04
C GLU A 12 -1.73 7.48 16.23
N LEU A 13 -2.48 7.18 15.17
CA LEU A 13 -3.68 6.35 15.24
C LEU A 13 -3.38 4.85 15.16
N LEU A 14 -2.31 4.48 14.45
CA LEU A 14 -1.94 3.08 14.14
C LEU A 14 -0.42 2.91 14.24
N PRO A 15 0.18 3.08 15.44
CA PRO A 15 1.63 3.08 15.62
C PRO A 15 2.29 1.77 15.16
N ASP A 16 1.71 0.61 15.51
CA ASP A 16 2.27 -0.70 15.15
C ASP A 16 2.30 -0.92 13.63
N ILE A 17 1.26 -0.46 12.92
CA ILE A 17 1.21 -0.53 11.45
C ILE A 17 2.25 0.44 10.85
N TYR A 18 2.41 1.62 11.44
CA TYR A 18 3.40 2.59 10.98
C TYR A 18 4.83 2.05 11.09
N GLU A 19 5.17 1.39 12.19
CA GLU A 19 6.50 0.77 12.37
C GLU A 19 6.76 -0.30 11.30
N HIS A 20 5.81 -1.21 11.08
CA HIS A 20 5.95 -2.22 10.03
C HIS A 20 6.08 -1.62 8.62
N LEU A 21 5.32 -0.57 8.33
CA LEU A 21 5.43 0.15 7.06
C LEU A 21 6.80 0.80 6.88
N PHE A 22 7.35 1.37 7.95
CA PHE A 22 8.67 1.99 7.91
C PHE A 22 9.76 0.95 7.66
N ASP A 23 9.70 -0.19 8.34
CA ASP A 23 10.64 -1.29 8.13
C ASP A 23 10.54 -1.87 6.71
N ALA A 24 9.33 -2.11 6.22
CA ALA A 24 9.10 -2.59 4.86
C ALA A 24 9.66 -1.61 3.82
N ALA A 25 9.44 -0.30 4.01
CA ALA A 25 10.00 0.72 3.13
C ALA A 25 11.53 0.72 3.15
N ARG A 26 12.17 0.56 4.31
CA ARG A 26 13.63 0.46 4.43
C ARG A 26 14.19 -0.78 3.75
N GLN A 27 13.51 -1.92 3.88
CA GLN A 27 13.91 -3.16 3.22
C GLN A 27 13.78 -3.07 1.70
N ALA A 28 12.65 -2.54 1.21
CA ALA A 28 12.40 -2.35 -0.22
C ALA A 28 13.38 -1.36 -0.86
N ASP A 29 13.77 -0.33 -0.12
CA ASP A 29 14.72 0.69 -0.57
C ASP A 29 16.15 0.15 -0.76
N GLY A 30 16.56 -0.86 0.00
CA GLY A 30 17.95 -1.34 0.00
C GLY A 30 18.97 -0.29 0.47
N GLY A 31 18.52 0.82 1.08
CA GLY A 31 19.35 1.90 1.64
C GLY A 31 19.74 3.03 0.68
N HIS A 32 18.95 3.28 -0.38
CA HIS A 32 19.30 4.23 -1.45
C HIS A 32 18.40 5.48 -1.55
N LEU A 33 17.12 5.42 -1.18
CA LEU A 33 16.11 6.50 -1.30
C LEU A 33 15.71 7.06 0.07
N LEU A 34 15.74 6.25 1.11
CA LEU A 34 15.56 6.69 2.49
C LEU A 34 16.94 7.05 3.03
N ASP A 35 17.20 8.35 3.22
CA ASP A 35 18.34 8.84 4.00
C ASP A 35 18.52 7.94 5.25
N PRO A 36 19.67 7.29 5.46
CA PRO A 36 19.86 6.37 6.57
C PRO A 36 19.58 6.99 7.94
N ALA A 37 19.76 8.31 8.07
CA ALA A 37 19.50 9.09 9.27
C ALA A 37 18.01 9.41 9.47
N ARG A 38 17.16 9.14 8.49
CA ARG A 38 15.71 9.35 8.58
C ARG A 38 15.11 8.32 9.54
N ASP A 39 14.25 8.82 10.41
CA ASP A 39 13.54 8.11 11.47
C ASP A 39 12.02 8.06 11.23
N GLN A 40 11.53 8.63 10.12
CA GLN A 40 10.12 8.68 9.77
C GLN A 40 9.86 8.64 8.26
N LEU A 41 8.71 8.11 7.85
CA LEU A 41 8.22 8.17 6.47
C LEU A 41 7.75 9.58 6.10
N SER A 42 8.17 10.06 4.93
CA SER A 42 7.59 11.25 4.31
C SER A 42 6.32 10.88 3.55
N LEU A 43 5.21 10.69 4.27
CA LEU A 43 3.94 10.30 3.69
C LEU A 43 3.36 11.42 2.81
N ARG A 44 3.19 11.14 1.52
CA ARG A 44 2.41 12.02 0.64
C ARG A 44 0.91 11.83 0.87
N VAL A 45 0.49 10.57 0.95
CA VAL A 45 -0.88 10.13 1.19
C VAL A 45 -0.84 8.86 2.05
N ALA A 46 -1.77 8.73 2.99
CA ALA A 46 -2.05 7.47 3.66
C ALA A 46 -3.57 7.29 3.80
N GLU A 47 -4.07 6.16 3.31
CA GLU A 47 -5.49 5.85 3.19
C GLU A 47 -5.82 4.54 3.90
N TYR A 48 -6.95 4.52 4.60
CA TYR A 48 -7.59 3.31 5.08
C TYR A 48 -8.81 3.03 4.22
N SER A 49 -8.81 1.92 3.50
CA SER A 49 -9.86 1.57 2.54
C SER A 49 -10.58 0.29 2.95
N THR A 50 -11.91 0.37 3.02
CA THR A 50 -12.79 -0.80 3.09
C THR A 50 -13.38 -1.06 1.72
N VAL A 51 -13.00 -2.19 1.13
CA VAL A 51 -13.49 -2.64 -0.17
C VAL A 51 -14.67 -3.60 0.02
N SER A 52 -15.67 -3.48 -0.84
CA SER A 52 -16.88 -4.30 -0.85
C SER A 52 -17.06 -4.90 -2.25
N PRO A 53 -17.97 -5.87 -2.47
CA PRO A 53 -18.25 -6.39 -3.80
C PRO A 53 -18.49 -5.25 -4.82
N GLY A 54 -17.82 -5.33 -5.97
CA GLY A 54 -17.82 -4.27 -7.01
C GLY A 54 -16.94 -3.05 -6.72
N GLY A 55 -16.15 -3.06 -5.64
CA GLY A 55 -15.32 -1.93 -5.20
C GLY A 55 -13.92 -1.80 -5.80
N GLY A 56 -13.62 -2.57 -6.85
CA GLY A 56 -12.35 -2.46 -7.57
C GLY A 56 -12.26 -1.22 -8.46
N LEU A 57 -11.04 -0.86 -8.85
CA LEU A 57 -10.81 0.20 -9.83
C LEU A 57 -11.43 -0.19 -11.17
N ARG A 58 -12.18 0.73 -11.78
CA ARG A 58 -12.86 0.51 -13.07
C ARG A 58 -11.92 0.63 -14.25
N ALA A 59 -10.83 1.37 -14.09
CA ALA A 59 -9.84 1.56 -15.13
C ALA A 59 -9.00 0.29 -15.27
N LYS A 60 -8.87 -0.23 -16.50
CA LYS A 60 -7.99 -1.37 -16.80
C LYS A 60 -6.54 -1.07 -16.40
N TYR A 61 -6.11 0.17 -16.58
CA TYR A 61 -4.78 0.65 -16.23
C TYR A 61 -4.90 1.82 -15.26
N HIS A 62 -4.15 1.75 -14.17
CA HIS A 62 -3.96 2.87 -13.25
C HIS A 62 -2.52 2.83 -12.75
N HIS A 63 -2.00 3.99 -12.36
CA HIS A 63 -0.75 4.11 -11.64
C HIS A 63 -0.88 5.27 -10.66
N ASP A 64 -0.23 5.13 -9.52
CA ASP A 64 -0.07 6.24 -8.60
C ASP A 64 0.97 7.22 -9.13
N HIS A 65 0.70 8.50 -8.96
CA HIS A 65 1.61 9.55 -9.38
C HIS A 65 2.08 10.37 -8.19
N GLY A 66 3.37 10.72 -8.17
CA GLY A 66 3.96 11.63 -7.18
C GLY A 66 4.45 10.96 -5.88
N SER A 67 4.33 9.64 -5.75
CA SER A 67 5.04 8.84 -4.75
C SER A 67 6.26 8.16 -5.37
N LEU A 68 7.30 7.93 -4.56
CA LEU A 68 8.43 7.07 -4.96
C LEU A 68 8.09 5.59 -4.75
N LEU A 69 7.37 5.29 -3.67
CA LEU A 69 6.91 3.96 -3.30
C LEU A 69 5.43 4.05 -2.94
N THR A 70 4.66 3.07 -3.39
CA THR A 70 3.31 2.78 -2.89
C THR A 70 3.37 1.49 -2.09
N LEU A 71 2.79 1.50 -0.90
CA LEU A 71 2.70 0.34 -0.01
C LEU A 71 1.21 0.05 0.19
N ASP A 72 0.80 -1.20 -0.02
CA ASP A 72 -0.54 -1.69 0.28
C ASP A 72 -0.43 -2.75 1.38
N VAL A 73 -1.28 -2.63 2.41
CA VAL A 73 -1.30 -3.53 3.56
C VAL A 73 -2.70 -4.09 3.70
N MET A 74 -2.82 -5.39 3.48
CA MET A 74 -4.08 -6.09 3.71
C MET A 74 -4.29 -6.30 5.22
N LEU A 75 -5.31 -5.65 5.76
CA LEU A 75 -5.67 -5.75 7.18
C LEU A 75 -6.72 -6.84 7.46
N SER A 76 -7.25 -7.49 6.42
CA SER A 76 -8.23 -8.58 6.52
C SER A 76 -7.58 -9.92 6.18
N SER A 77 -8.03 -11.01 6.81
CA SER A 77 -7.58 -12.34 6.38
C SER A 77 -8.09 -12.64 4.97
N SER A 78 -7.22 -13.19 4.12
CA SER A 78 -7.61 -13.65 2.77
C SER A 78 -8.64 -14.80 2.80
N ALA A 79 -8.80 -15.47 3.93
CA ALA A 79 -9.86 -16.46 4.13
C ALA A 79 -11.26 -15.83 4.31
N ASP A 80 -11.34 -14.53 4.61
CA ASP A 80 -12.59 -13.84 4.93
C ASP A 80 -13.29 -13.23 3.71
N PHE A 81 -12.65 -13.27 2.53
CA PHE A 81 -13.20 -12.67 1.31
C PHE A 81 -12.83 -13.45 0.04
N GLU A 82 -13.64 -13.24 -1.01
CA GLU A 82 -13.35 -13.72 -2.37
C GLU A 82 -13.09 -12.52 -3.29
N GLY A 83 -12.06 -12.62 -4.13
CA GLY A 83 -11.60 -11.52 -4.98
C GLY A 83 -10.55 -10.65 -4.29
N GLY A 84 -10.62 -9.32 -4.45
CA GLY A 84 -9.68 -8.40 -3.80
C GLY A 84 -8.21 -8.60 -4.20
N ILE A 85 -7.97 -9.11 -5.41
CA ILE A 85 -6.63 -9.48 -5.89
C ILE A 85 -5.77 -8.22 -6.05
N PHE A 86 -4.62 -8.18 -5.37
CA PHE A 86 -3.59 -7.21 -5.67
C PHE A 86 -2.81 -7.67 -6.91
N GLN A 87 -2.78 -6.81 -7.92
CA GLN A 87 -2.16 -7.13 -9.19
C GLN A 87 -1.49 -5.90 -9.80
N THR A 88 -0.38 -6.13 -10.49
CA THR A 88 0.34 -5.13 -11.28
C THR A 88 0.44 -5.57 -12.74
N VAL A 89 0.83 -4.65 -13.62
CA VAL A 89 1.09 -4.95 -15.03
C VAL A 89 2.56 -5.27 -15.21
N GLY A 90 2.88 -6.45 -15.75
CA GLY A 90 4.23 -6.88 -16.11
C GLY A 90 4.69 -6.29 -17.45
N GLU A 91 5.93 -6.57 -17.83
CA GLU A 91 6.58 -5.99 -19.03
C GLU A 91 5.84 -6.30 -20.35
N ASP A 92 5.16 -7.46 -20.41
CA ASP A 92 4.42 -7.93 -21.60
C ASP A 92 2.89 -7.70 -21.50
N ASP A 93 2.46 -6.66 -20.79
CA ASP A 93 1.03 -6.37 -20.52
C ASP A 93 0.28 -7.51 -19.78
N THR A 94 1.02 -8.39 -19.11
CA THR A 94 0.47 -9.50 -18.32
C THR A 94 0.08 -9.02 -16.92
N ASN A 95 -1.02 -9.53 -16.38
CA ASN A 95 -1.37 -9.27 -14.98
C ASN A 95 -0.52 -10.17 -14.09
N LEU A 96 0.28 -9.56 -13.22
CA LEU A 96 1.02 -10.23 -12.18
C LEU A 96 0.23 -10.14 -10.88
N HIS A 97 -0.15 -11.29 -10.31
CA HIS A 97 -0.86 -11.34 -9.04
C HIS A 97 0.13 -11.46 -7.89
N HIS A 98 -0.13 -10.71 -6.82
CA HIS A 98 0.69 -10.68 -5.62
C HIS A 98 -0.13 -11.22 -4.46
N ALA A 99 0.45 -12.15 -3.70
CA ALA A 99 -0.13 -12.54 -2.43
C ALA A 99 0.09 -11.43 -1.42
N PHE A 100 -0.91 -11.19 -0.59
CA PHE A 100 -0.68 -10.49 0.68
C PHE A 100 -0.10 -11.53 1.65
N GLU A 101 1.15 -11.34 2.06
CA GLU A 101 1.83 -12.15 3.08
C GLU A 101 1.61 -11.60 4.49
#